data_AF-Q59DK3-F1
#
_entry.id   AF-Q59DK3-F1
#
_cell.length_a   1.000
_cell.length_b   1.000
_cell.length_c   1.000
_cell.angle_alpha   90.00
_cell.angle_beta   90.00
_cell.angle_gamma   90.00
#
_symmetry.space_group_name_H-M   'P 1'
#
loop_
_entity.id
_entity.type
_entity.pdbx_description
1 polymer ?
#
loop_
_entity_poly.entity_id
_entity_poly.type
_entity_poly.pdbx_seq_one_letter_code
_entity_poly.pdbx_strand_id
1 'polypeptide(L)'
;SVLSLKQAVNSSVGKNLVGTFYQPVEVLADTEFLRTLSRREIRSGLREVVKNALAIRPSMIDRLAGLLPLDERYDDEAMRWIIDESIAAKAQVTENDVHERGQGLVLEYGHTVGH
;
A
#
# COMPACT_ATOMS: atom_id res chain seq x y z
N SER A 1 4.24 -1.82 0.94
CA SER A 1 5.46 -2.47 1.49
C SER A 1 6.11 -1.65 2.59
N VAL A 2 6.21 -0.33 2.44
CA VAL A 2 7.20 0.50 3.15
C VAL A 2 7.09 0.59 4.68
N LEU A 3 5.90 0.41 5.28
CA LEU A 3 5.76 0.34 6.74
C LEU A 3 5.73 -1.11 7.29
N SER A 4 5.73 -2.13 6.42
CA SER A 4 5.78 -3.51 6.90
C SER A 4 7.21 -3.86 7.28
N LEU A 5 7.37 -4.56 8.40
CA LEU A 5 8.67 -5.14 8.76
C LEU A 5 8.97 -6.44 8.00
N LYS A 6 7.97 -7.05 7.33
CA LYS A 6 8.11 -8.33 6.64
C LYS A 6 9.09 -8.20 5.46
N GLN A 7 10.23 -8.89 5.56
CA GLN A 7 11.18 -9.08 4.46
C GLN A 7 11.26 -10.57 4.16
N ALA A 8 11.04 -10.98 2.91
CA ALA A 8 11.00 -12.40 2.57
C ALA A 8 11.44 -12.66 1.14
N VAL A 9 11.84 -13.91 0.89
CA VAL A 9 12.16 -14.44 -0.44
C VAL A 9 11.24 -15.62 -0.77
N ASN A 10 11.03 -15.84 -2.07
CA ASN A 10 10.32 -17.01 -2.56
C ASN A 10 11.23 -18.24 -2.53
N SER A 11 10.64 -19.41 -2.29
CA SER A 11 11.30 -20.71 -2.43
C SER A 11 10.56 -21.57 -3.46
N SER A 12 11.15 -22.72 -3.80
CA SER A 12 10.50 -23.70 -4.69
C SER A 12 9.17 -24.25 -4.15
N VAL A 13 8.94 -24.13 -2.84
CA VAL A 13 7.74 -24.67 -2.17
C VAL A 13 6.70 -23.60 -1.81
N GLY A 14 6.99 -22.31 -2.06
CA GLY A 14 6.00 -21.25 -1.85
C GLY A 14 6.56 -19.82 -1.86
N LYS A 15 5.65 -18.84 -1.92
CA LYS A 15 5.99 -17.42 -1.88
C LYS A 15 6.24 -16.96 -0.43
N ASN A 16 7.27 -16.15 -0.24
CA ASN A 16 7.58 -15.46 1.03
C ASN A 16 7.68 -16.36 2.29
N LEU A 17 8.08 -17.64 2.15
CA LEU A 17 8.17 -18.57 3.28
C LEU A 17 9.44 -18.44 4.12
N VAL A 18 10.47 -17.77 3.59
CA VAL A 18 11.76 -17.56 4.27
C VAL A 18 12.01 -16.06 4.38
N GLY A 19 12.21 -15.56 5.59
CA GLY A 19 12.28 -14.12 5.82
C GLY A 19 12.60 -13.70 7.25
N THR A 20 12.54 -12.39 7.50
CA THR A 20 12.75 -11.75 8.79
C THR A 20 11.80 -10.56 8.96
N PHE A 21 11.64 -10.10 10.20
CA PHE A 21 11.02 -8.81 10.50
C PHE A 21 12.16 -7.81 10.74
N TYR A 22 12.34 -6.86 9.82
CA TYR A 22 13.44 -5.90 9.87
C TYR A 22 12.96 -4.50 9.50
N GLN A 23 13.30 -3.52 10.35
CA GLN A 23 12.88 -2.13 10.19
C GLN A 23 13.89 -1.35 9.35
N PRO A 24 13.44 -0.60 8.32
CA PRO A 24 14.33 0.31 7.61
C PRO A 24 14.72 1.50 8.50
N VAL A 25 15.92 2.07 8.26
CA VAL A 25 16.35 3.32 8.91
C VAL A 25 15.53 4.49 8.39
N GLU A 26 15.26 4.51 7.09
CA GLU A 26 14.51 5.58 6.43
C GLU A 26 13.80 5.03 5.18
N VAL A 27 12.71 5.70 4.79
CA VAL A 27 11.97 5.45 3.57
C VAL A 27 11.89 6.74 2.76
N LEU A 28 12.42 6.70 1.54
CA LEU A 28 12.35 7.81 0.59
C LEU A 28 11.36 7.48 -0.53
N ALA A 29 10.32 8.31 -0.68
CA ALA A 29 9.30 8.15 -1.71
C ALA A 29 9.35 9.33 -2.68
N ASP A 30 10.05 9.14 -3.81
CA ASP A 30 10.14 10.15 -4.87
C ASP A 30 9.02 9.96 -5.90
N THR A 31 8.13 10.94 -5.98
CA THR A 31 6.99 10.93 -6.92
C THR A 31 7.42 11.06 -8.38
N GLU A 32 8.61 11.60 -8.67
CA GLU A 32 9.10 11.71 -10.04
C GLU A 32 9.33 10.33 -10.66
N PHE A 33 9.83 9.37 -9.88
CA PHE A 33 10.02 7.98 -10.33
C PHE A 33 8.70 7.33 -10.78
N LEU A 34 7.57 7.68 -10.16
CA LEU A 34 6.27 7.12 -10.52
C LEU A 34 5.86 7.49 -11.95
N ARG A 35 6.37 8.60 -12.50
CA ARG A 35 6.11 9.03 -13.88
C ARG A 35 6.72 8.07 -14.92
N THR A 36 7.67 7.22 -14.52
CA THR A 36 8.30 6.23 -15.40
C THR A 36 7.51 4.92 -15.47
N LEU A 37 6.60 4.70 -14.52
CA LEU A 37 5.81 3.47 -14.45
C LEU A 37 4.75 3.40 -15.56
N SER A 38 4.47 2.18 -16.00
CA SER A 38 3.33 1.94 -16.89
C SER A 38 2.01 2.23 -16.20
N ARG A 39 0.98 2.57 -16.97
CA ARG A 39 -0.40 2.74 -16.45
C ARG A 39 -0.89 1.50 -15.70
N ARG A 40 -0.46 0.30 -16.12
CA ARG A 40 -0.82 -0.97 -15.46
C ARG A 40 -0.26 -1.03 -14.04
N GLU A 41 0.98 -0.61 -13.83
CA GLU A 41 1.63 -0.61 -12.51
C GLU A 41 1.03 0.43 -11.57
N ILE A 42 0.76 1.64 -12.08
CA ILE A 42 0.04 2.66 -11.30
C ILE A 42 -1.34 2.14 -10.86
N ARG A 43 -2.11 1.57 -11.79
CA ARG A 43 -3.42 0.97 -11.46
C ARG A 43 -3.31 -0.18 -10.47
N SER A 44 -2.26 -0.97 -10.54
CA SER A 44 -2.01 -2.05 -9.57
C SER A 44 -1.80 -1.49 -8.17
N GLY A 45 -0.99 -0.43 -8.03
CA GLY A 45 -0.79 0.25 -6.75
C GLY A 45 -2.06 0.89 -6.21
N LEU A 46 -2.85 1.56 -7.06
CA LEU A 46 -4.10 2.21 -6.64
C LEU A 46 -5.16 1.23 -6.09
N ARG A 47 -5.13 -0.05 -6.47
CA ARG A 47 -6.03 -1.07 -5.87
C ARG A 47 -5.78 -1.22 -4.37
N GLU A 48 -4.52 -1.15 -3.93
CA GLU A 48 -4.17 -1.18 -2.51
C GLU A 48 -4.64 0.09 -1.79
N VAL A 49 -4.59 1.24 -2.47
CA VAL A 49 -5.11 2.51 -1.93
C VAL A 49 -6.62 2.42 -1.71
N VAL A 50 -7.37 1.91 -2.70
CA VAL A 50 -8.82 1.70 -2.59
C VAL A 50 -9.14 0.70 -1.47
N LYS A 51 -8.39 -0.40 -1.38
CA LYS A 51 -8.51 -1.37 -0.28
C LYS A 51 -8.35 -0.69 1.09
N ASN A 52 -7.31 0.14 1.25
CA ASN A 52 -7.06 0.85 2.51
C ASN A 52 -8.17 1.87 2.82
N ALA A 53 -8.68 2.59 1.82
CA ALA A 53 -9.80 3.52 2.01
C ALA A 53 -11.06 2.78 2.50
N LEU A 54 -11.38 1.62 1.92
CA LEU A 54 -12.58 0.86 2.30
C LEU A 54 -12.45 0.18 3.67
N ALA A 55 -11.28 -0.40 3.96
CA ALA A 55 -11.12 -1.30 5.11
C ALA A 55 -10.53 -0.62 6.35
N ILE A 56 -9.84 0.51 6.20
CA ILE A 56 -9.05 1.12 7.28
C ILE A 56 -9.38 2.60 7.47
N ARG A 57 -9.44 3.36 6.37
CA ARG A 57 -9.53 4.82 6.42
C ARG A 57 -10.61 5.38 5.48
N PRO A 58 -11.90 5.22 5.84
CA PRO A 58 -13.03 5.65 5.01
C PRO A 58 -13.07 7.14 4.70
N SER A 59 -12.43 7.99 5.52
CA SER A 59 -12.34 9.43 5.29
C SER A 59 -11.67 9.81 3.96
N MET A 60 -10.90 8.90 3.36
CA MET A 60 -10.27 9.11 2.05
C MET A 60 -11.22 8.93 0.87
N ILE A 61 -12.36 8.25 1.05
CA ILE A 61 -13.17 7.70 -0.04
C ILE A 61 -13.62 8.81 -1.01
N ASP A 62 -14.17 9.90 -0.50
CA ASP A 62 -14.73 10.96 -1.35
C ASP A 62 -13.65 11.64 -2.21
N ARG A 63 -12.51 11.97 -1.59
CA ARG A 63 -11.38 12.58 -2.31
C ARG A 63 -10.75 11.60 -3.29
N LEU A 64 -10.59 10.34 -2.90
CA LEU A 64 -10.06 9.31 -3.77
C LEU A 64 -10.98 9.08 -4.98
N ALA A 65 -12.29 9.00 -4.78
CA ALA A 65 -13.27 8.86 -5.86
C ALA A 65 -13.21 10.04 -6.84
N GLY A 66 -13.02 11.27 -6.33
CA GLY A 66 -12.84 12.46 -7.16
C GLY A 66 -11.53 12.48 -7.98
N LEU A 67 -10.48 11.79 -7.52
CA LEU A 67 -9.19 11.66 -8.22
C LEU A 67 -9.15 10.49 -9.21
N LEU A 68 -9.97 9.46 -9.00
CA LEU A 68 -9.98 8.25 -9.83
C LEU A 68 -10.69 8.35 -11.21
N PRO A 69 -11.16 9.49 -11.77
CA PRO A 69 -11.49 9.57 -13.19
C PRO A 69 -10.24 9.25 -14.05
N LEU A 70 -10.22 8.02 -14.57
CA LEU A 70 -9.06 7.33 -15.15
C LEU A 70 -8.86 7.70 -16.63
N ASP A 71 -8.18 8.79 -16.95
CA ASP A 71 -7.63 8.96 -18.31
C ASP A 71 -6.25 9.66 -18.34
N GLU A 72 -5.87 10.36 -17.27
CA GLU A 72 -4.64 11.16 -17.20
C GLU A 72 -3.65 10.64 -16.15
N ARG A 73 -2.41 11.12 -16.26
CA ARG A 73 -1.39 10.91 -15.21
C ARG A 73 -1.74 11.80 -14.03
N TYR A 74 -1.74 11.25 -12.83
CA TYR A 74 -1.83 12.04 -11.60
C TYR A 74 -0.65 13.01 -11.52
N ASP A 75 -0.93 14.25 -11.14
CA ASP A 75 0.12 15.20 -10.79
C ASP A 75 0.82 14.81 -9.48
N ASP A 76 1.92 15.50 -9.17
CA ASP A 76 2.72 15.20 -7.99
C ASP A 76 1.95 15.47 -6.69
N GLU A 77 1.02 16.42 -6.67
CA GLU A 77 0.24 16.75 -5.48
C GLU A 77 -0.75 15.62 -5.15
N ALA A 78 -1.47 15.14 -6.16
CA ALA A 78 -2.36 13.99 -6.05
C ALA A 78 -1.60 12.74 -5.61
N MET A 79 -0.42 12.48 -6.20
CA MET A 79 0.40 11.33 -5.82
C MET A 79 0.94 11.43 -4.39
N ARG A 80 1.40 12.61 -3.96
CA ARG A 80 1.83 12.82 -2.56
C ARG A 80 0.69 12.57 -1.59
N TRP A 81 -0.48 13.14 -1.87
CA TRP A 81 -1.65 12.89 -1.02
C TRP A 81 -2.02 11.41 -0.95
N ILE A 82 -2.02 10.69 -2.08
CA ILE A 82 -2.29 9.25 -2.11
C ILE A 82 -1.28 8.47 -1.26
N ILE A 83 0.02 8.81 -1.35
CA ILE A 83 1.09 8.17 -0.59
C ILE A 83 0.92 8.45 0.90
N ASP A 84 0.72 9.71 1.28
CA ASP A 84 0.57 10.14 2.68
C ASP A 84 -0.61 9.44 3.36
N GLU A 85 -1.76 9.39 2.69
CA GLU A 85 -2.93 8.71 3.23
C GLU A 85 -2.75 7.19 3.31
N SER A 86 -2.02 6.60 2.35
CA SER A 86 -1.68 5.17 2.39
C SER A 86 -0.74 4.83 3.55
N ILE A 87 0.23 5.71 3.82
CA ILE A 87 1.12 5.64 4.98
C ILE A 87 0.29 5.77 6.25
N ALA A 88 -0.59 6.78 6.35
CA ALA A 88 -1.43 7.00 7.53
C ALA A 88 -2.36 5.81 7.81
N ALA A 89 -3.03 5.26 6.79
CA ALA A 89 -3.87 4.07 6.93
C ALA A 89 -3.06 2.88 7.44
N LYS A 90 -1.88 2.62 6.86
CA LYS A 90 -1.06 1.48 7.32
C LYS A 90 -0.49 1.72 8.72
N ALA A 91 -0.05 2.93 9.06
CA ALA A 91 0.45 3.27 10.39
C ALA A 91 -0.61 3.01 11.47
N GLN A 92 -1.87 3.41 11.22
CA GLN A 92 -3.00 3.20 12.13
C GLN A 92 -3.17 1.73 12.55
N VAL A 93 -2.91 0.78 11.63
CA VAL A 93 -3.07 -0.65 11.93
C VAL A 93 -1.79 -1.30 12.46
N THR A 94 -0.61 -0.77 12.11
CA THR A 94 0.67 -1.37 12.52
C THR A 94 1.25 -0.79 13.82
N GLU A 95 0.80 0.38 14.28
CA GLU A 95 1.35 1.07 15.46
C GLU A 95 1.42 0.17 16.70
N ASN A 96 0.37 -0.64 16.93
CA ASN A 96 0.30 -1.59 18.05
C ASN A 96 0.34 -3.06 17.59
N ASP A 97 0.66 -3.31 16.32
CA ASP A 97 0.69 -4.64 15.70
C ASP A 97 1.80 -4.72 14.64
N VAL A 98 3.04 -4.49 15.07
CA VAL A 98 4.23 -4.40 14.21
C VAL A 98 4.52 -5.67 13.39
N HIS A 99 3.98 -6.82 13.83
CA HIS A 99 4.11 -8.10 13.12
C HIS A 99 2.84 -8.48 12.32
N GLU A 100 1.83 -7.61 12.30
CA GLU A 100 0.59 -7.75 11.54
C GLU A 100 -0.14 -9.08 11.86
N ARG A 101 -0.23 -9.45 13.14
CA ARG A 101 -0.85 -10.72 13.62
C ARG A 101 -2.24 -10.54 14.23
N GLY A 102 -2.63 -9.30 14.53
CA GLY A 102 -3.92 -8.93 15.10
C GLY A 102 -4.69 -8.05 14.13
N GLN A 103 -4.84 -6.76 14.48
CA GLN A 103 -5.57 -5.80 13.66
C GLN A 103 -4.97 -5.64 12.25
N GLY A 104 -3.66 -5.85 12.09
CA GLY A 104 -2.97 -5.79 10.81
C GLY A 104 -3.47 -6.80 9.78
N LEU A 105 -4.20 -7.85 10.19
CA LEU A 105 -4.86 -8.80 9.27
C LEU A 105 -5.85 -8.11 8.32
N VAL A 106 -6.38 -6.94 8.67
CA VAL A 106 -7.24 -6.13 7.78
C VAL A 106 -6.52 -5.72 6.48
N LEU A 107 -5.18 -5.67 6.48
CA LEU A 107 -4.39 -5.40 5.29
C LEU A 107 -4.54 -6.52 4.23
N GLU A 108 -4.99 -7.71 4.62
CA GLU A 108 -5.26 -8.82 3.70
C GLU A 108 -6.68 -8.77 3.11
N TYR A 109 -7.45 -7.69 3.35
CA TYR A 109 -8.78 -7.52 2.77
C TYR A 109 -8.75 -7.72 1.24
N GLY A 110 -9.62 -8.61 0.74
CA GLY A 110 -9.70 -8.99 -0.66
C GLY A 110 -8.62 -9.96 -1.16
N HIS A 111 -7.55 -10.21 -0.40
CA HIS A 111 -6.42 -11.03 -0.88
C HIS A 111 -6.79 -12.51 -1.04
N THR A 112 -7.67 -13.05 -0.21
CA THR A 112 -8.16 -14.45 -0.34
C THR A 112 -8.91 -14.69 -1.65
N VAL A 113 -9.65 -13.70 -2.16
CA VAL A 113 -10.38 -13.80 -3.44
C VAL A 113 -9.46 -13.53 -4.63
N GLY A 114 -8.42 -12.71 -4.42
CA GLY A 114 -7.44 -12.37 -5.46
C GLY A 114 -6.36 -13.42 -5.71
N HIS A 115 -6.10 -14.33 -4.75
CA HIS A 115 -5.18 -15.46 -4.88
C HIS A 115 -5.83 -16.66 -5.57
#